data_AF-A0A7C2KPC1-F1
#
_entry.id   AF-A0A7C2KPC1-F1
#
_cell.length_a   1.000
_cell.length_b   1.000
_cell.length_c   1.000
_cell.angle_alpha   90.00
_cell.angle_beta   90.00
_cell.angle_gamma   90.00
#
_symmetry.space_group_name_H-M   'P 1'
#
loop_
_entity.id
_entity.type
_entity.pdbx_description
1 polymer ?
#
loop_
_entity_poly.entity_id
_entity_poly.type
_entity_poly.pdbx_seq_one_letter_code
_entity_poly.pdbx_strand_id
1 'polypeptide(L)'
;MKNRMRRAIAMIELIFAIVILGIVMMSAPMLISTATQSSYVALQQEAIASASAEIGMILTYHWDEGNTDPTRTVSVLVSPNGDGDLNQEMNGTIPTGRRAGTPDSSSRRFFHSLGGGAINTTAPANLGPDGGDRDDIDDFITVATTALIDLNSTSTVIGDVVDKNITIEVKVNYLDDTPGGSSYAGTSNTLTYNTPFDNNITIDSNIKQVQVRLTTTHTEEELQKDIVLNAFSCNIGAYQLRQAVFE
;
A
#
# COMPACT_ATOMS: atom_id res chain seq x y z
N MET A 1 -62.56 41.84 -31.85
CA MET A 1 -61.18 41.37 -32.15
C MET A 1 -60.32 41.11 -30.90
N LYS A 2 -60.30 42.01 -29.90
CA LYS A 2 -59.47 41.90 -28.68
C LYS A 2 -59.57 40.56 -27.90
N ASN A 3 -60.77 39.98 -27.76
CA ASN A 3 -60.97 38.70 -27.05
C ASN A 3 -60.49 37.46 -27.82
N ARG A 4 -60.47 37.50 -29.17
CA ARG A 4 -59.89 36.41 -29.98
C ARG A 4 -58.36 36.42 -29.91
N MET A 5 -57.76 37.62 -29.89
CA MET A 5 -56.32 37.79 -29.78
C MET A 5 -55.77 37.29 -28.43
N ARG A 6 -56.48 37.57 -27.33
CA ARG A 6 -56.14 37.03 -26.00
C ARG A 6 -56.21 35.50 -25.92
N ARG A 7 -57.20 34.88 -26.56
CA ARG A 7 -57.32 33.41 -26.62
C ARG A 7 -56.23 32.75 -27.46
N ALA A 8 -55.86 33.37 -28.59
CA ALA A 8 -54.77 32.86 -29.43
C ALA A 8 -53.41 32.95 -28.72
N ILE A 9 -53.15 34.04 -28.00
CA ILE A 9 -51.93 34.21 -27.20
C ILE A 9 -51.88 33.18 -26.05
N ALA A 10 -52.99 32.94 -25.35
CA ALA A 10 -53.06 31.93 -24.29
C ALA A 10 -52.82 30.50 -24.79
N MET A 11 -53.26 30.16 -26.01
CA MET A 11 -52.99 28.85 -26.62
C MET A 11 -51.51 28.67 -26.98
N ILE A 12 -50.85 29.73 -27.48
CA ILE A 12 -49.41 29.70 -27.77
C ILE A 12 -48.60 29.58 -26.49
N GLU A 13 -48.96 30.34 -25.44
CA GLU A 13 -48.32 30.28 -24.12
C GLU A 13 -48.44 28.88 -23.50
N LEU A 14 -49.61 28.23 -23.62
CA LEU A 14 -49.82 26.85 -23.17
C LEU A 14 -48.92 25.87 -23.94
N ILE A 15 -48.81 26.01 -25.26
CA ILE A 15 -47.92 25.16 -26.07
C ILE A 15 -46.46 25.35 -25.66
N PHE A 16 -46.00 26.59 -25.49
CA PHE A 16 -44.65 26.86 -25.01
C PHE A 16 -44.41 26.27 -23.62
N ALA A 17 -45.36 26.40 -22.69
CA ALA A 17 -45.25 25.83 -21.36
C ALA A 17 -45.13 24.29 -21.40
N ILE A 18 -45.93 23.61 -22.21
CA ILE A 18 -45.87 22.14 -22.35
C ILE A 18 -44.56 21.70 -22.99
N VAL A 19 -44.08 22.41 -24.02
CA VAL A 19 -42.80 22.08 -24.68
C VAL A 19 -41.63 22.27 -23.73
N ILE A 20 -41.58 23.39 -22.99
CA ILE A 20 -40.53 23.66 -22.00
C ILE A 20 -40.58 22.59 -20.89
N LEU A 21 -41.77 22.28 -20.38
CA LEU A 21 -41.92 21.24 -19.36
C LEU A 21 -41.50 19.87 -19.90
N GLY A 22 -41.83 19.54 -21.16
CA GLY A 22 -41.42 18.30 -21.82
C GLY A 22 -39.90 18.18 -21.92
N ILE A 23 -39.20 19.25 -22.30
CA ILE A 23 -37.73 19.28 -22.35
C ILE A 23 -37.14 19.11 -20.95
N VAL A 24 -37.66 19.82 -19.94
CA VAL A 24 -37.18 19.72 -18.55
C VAL A 24 -37.40 18.33 -17.97
N MET A 25 -38.56 17.72 -18.22
CA MET A 25 -38.88 16.38 -17.72
C MET A 25 -38.04 15.28 -18.40
N MET A 26 -37.57 15.50 -19.63
CA MET A 26 -36.62 14.60 -20.28
C MET A 26 -35.18 14.81 -19.81
N SER A 27 -34.75 16.05 -19.54
CA SER A 27 -33.36 16.35 -19.18
C SER A 27 -33.05 16.23 -17.68
N ALA A 28 -34.02 16.47 -16.79
CA ALA A 28 -33.80 16.42 -15.34
C ALA A 28 -33.36 15.03 -14.84
N PRO A 29 -33.96 13.90 -15.25
CA PRO A 29 -33.50 12.57 -14.82
C PRO A 29 -32.07 12.25 -15.28
N MET A 30 -31.71 12.68 -16.49
CA MET A 30 -30.34 12.50 -17.01
C MET A 30 -29.33 13.28 -16.18
N LEU A 31 -29.61 14.54 -15.85
CA LEU A 31 -28.72 15.35 -15.02
C LEU A 31 -28.56 14.75 -13.61
N ILE A 32 -29.64 14.25 -13.01
CA ILE A 32 -29.58 13.58 -11.70
C ILE A 32 -28.74 12.30 -11.78
N SER A 33 -28.92 11.50 -12.83
CA SER A 33 -28.13 10.28 -13.04
C SER A 33 -26.63 10.59 -13.19
N THR A 34 -26.26 11.58 -14.01
CA THR A 34 -24.86 11.98 -14.18
C THR A 34 -24.26 12.57 -12.90
N ALA A 35 -25.03 13.36 -12.15
CA ALA A 35 -24.60 13.86 -10.85
C ALA A 35 -24.35 12.71 -9.85
N THR A 36 -25.25 11.71 -9.82
CA THR A 36 -25.12 10.53 -8.95
C THR A 36 -23.90 9.69 -9.32
N GLN A 37 -23.64 9.48 -10.61
CA GLN A 37 -22.43 8.79 -11.08
C GLN A 37 -21.15 9.51 -10.66
N SER A 38 -21.16 10.86 -10.66
CA SER A 38 -20.01 11.65 -10.22
C SER A 38 -19.74 11.49 -8.73
N SER A 39 -20.80 11.33 -7.92
CA SER A 39 -20.66 10.99 -6.49
C SER A 39 -20.05 9.61 -6.28
N TYR A 40 -20.38 8.60 -7.09
CA TYR A 40 -19.76 7.27 -6.98
C TYR A 40 -18.26 7.29 -7.26
N VAL A 41 -17.82 8.07 -8.25
CA VAL A 41 -16.39 8.26 -8.54
C VAL A 41 -15.67 8.89 -7.35
N ALA A 42 -16.28 9.88 -6.69
CA ALA A 42 -15.69 10.50 -5.49
C ALA A 42 -15.49 9.47 -4.36
N LEU A 43 -16.46 8.58 -4.13
CA LEU A 43 -16.34 7.51 -3.14
C LEU A 43 -15.27 6.46 -3.51
N GLN A 44 -15.03 6.24 -4.81
CA GLN A 44 -13.93 5.39 -5.25
C GLN A 44 -12.57 6.05 -5.01
N GLN A 45 -12.45 7.34 -5.30
CA GLN A 45 -11.21 8.10 -5.04
C GLN A 45 -10.88 8.16 -3.55
N GLU A 46 -11.89 8.35 -2.70
CA GLU A 46 -11.73 8.24 -1.25
C GLU A 46 -11.21 6.87 -0.84
N ALA A 47 -11.80 5.78 -1.33
CA ALA A 47 -11.35 4.42 -1.02
C ALA A 47 -9.89 4.17 -1.47
N ILE A 48 -9.51 4.63 -2.67
CA ILE A 48 -8.12 4.56 -3.13
C ILE A 48 -7.20 5.37 -2.22
N ALA A 49 -7.61 6.58 -1.84
CA ALA A 49 -6.84 7.44 -0.95
C ALA A 49 -6.64 6.77 0.42
N SER A 50 -7.68 6.19 1.02
CA SER A 50 -7.59 5.45 2.28
C SER A 50 -6.65 4.24 2.19
N ALA A 51 -6.78 3.41 1.16
CA ALA A 51 -5.89 2.27 0.97
C ALA A 51 -4.43 2.71 0.73
N SER A 52 -4.21 3.82 0.01
CA SER A 52 -2.89 4.37 -0.24
C SER A 52 -2.25 4.96 1.01
N ALA A 53 -3.05 5.60 1.86
CA ALA A 53 -2.60 6.12 3.14
C ALA A 53 -2.19 4.97 4.07
N GLU A 54 -2.95 3.89 4.09
CA GLU A 54 -2.62 2.69 4.89
C GLU A 54 -1.28 2.08 4.47
N ILE A 55 -1.06 1.83 3.16
CA ILE A 55 0.25 1.39 2.66
C ILE A 55 1.34 2.39 3.03
N GLY A 56 1.09 3.68 2.83
CA GLY A 56 2.05 4.73 3.13
C GLY A 56 2.48 4.71 4.59
N MET A 57 1.53 4.52 5.52
CA MET A 57 1.81 4.38 6.94
C MET A 57 2.60 3.12 7.24
N ILE A 58 2.17 1.94 6.76
CA ILE A 58 2.85 0.66 7.01
C ILE A 58 4.33 0.74 6.58
N LEU A 59 4.62 1.33 5.41
CA LEU A 59 5.98 1.45 4.90
C LEU A 59 6.87 2.43 5.68
N THR A 60 6.33 3.17 6.65
CA THR A 60 7.13 4.02 7.57
C THR A 60 7.65 3.28 8.81
N TYR A 61 7.12 2.09 9.10
CA TYR A 61 7.52 1.27 10.24
C TYR A 61 8.83 0.53 9.98
N HIS A 62 9.40 -0.03 11.06
CA HIS A 62 10.60 -0.85 10.94
C HIS A 62 10.33 -2.06 10.05
N TRP A 63 11.37 -2.51 9.33
CA TRP A 63 11.16 -3.55 8.31
C TRP A 63 10.78 -4.91 8.92
N ASP A 64 11.24 -5.19 10.13
CA ASP A 64 11.11 -6.47 10.85
C ASP A 64 11.51 -6.26 12.32
N GLU A 65 11.08 -7.15 13.22
CA GLU A 65 11.37 -7.16 14.66
C GLU A 65 12.87 -7.02 15.00
N GLY A 66 13.76 -7.57 14.15
CA GLY A 66 15.21 -7.35 14.31
C GLY A 66 15.66 -5.88 14.21
N ASN A 67 14.78 -4.97 13.81
CA ASN A 67 15.04 -3.54 13.61
C ASN A 67 14.29 -2.61 14.58
N THR A 68 13.43 -3.12 15.46
CA THR A 68 12.56 -2.33 16.35
C THR A 68 13.29 -1.82 17.60
N ASP A 69 14.38 -2.47 18.02
CA ASP A 69 15.18 -2.06 19.19
C ASP A 69 15.68 -0.59 19.05
N PRO A 70 15.24 0.35 19.90
CA PRO A 70 15.61 1.76 19.80
C PRO A 70 17.06 2.06 20.24
N THR A 71 17.71 1.11 20.92
CA THR A 71 19.16 1.18 21.22
C THR A 71 20.01 0.76 20.01
N ARG A 72 19.31 0.18 19.03
CA ARG A 72 19.63 -0.27 17.68
C ARG A 72 19.87 0.79 16.59
N THR A 73 21.03 0.86 15.94
CA THR A 73 21.10 1.37 14.57
C THR A 73 20.49 0.33 13.65
N VAL A 74 19.52 0.72 12.83
CA VAL A 74 18.85 -0.15 11.86
C VAL A 74 19.89 -0.80 10.92
N SER A 75 20.15 -2.08 11.16
CA SER A 75 21.09 -2.91 10.41
C SER A 75 20.37 -3.70 9.32
N VAL A 76 21.14 -4.15 8.33
CA VAL A 76 20.69 -5.19 7.41
C VAL A 76 20.49 -6.48 8.20
N LEU A 77 19.32 -7.08 8.13
CA LEU A 77 19.10 -8.40 8.74
C LEU A 77 19.65 -9.51 7.84
N VAL A 78 20.02 -10.63 8.42
CA VAL A 78 20.41 -11.83 7.66
C VAL A 78 19.14 -12.57 7.30
N SER A 79 18.96 -12.91 6.02
CA SER A 79 17.88 -13.79 5.56
C SER A 79 18.48 -15.18 5.30
N PRO A 80 18.50 -16.11 6.29
CA PRO A 80 19.13 -17.42 6.15
C PRO A 80 18.71 -18.22 4.92
N ASN A 81 17.48 -18.04 4.43
CA ASN A 81 16.95 -18.80 3.30
C ASN A 81 16.74 -17.95 2.03
N GLY A 82 17.11 -16.67 2.05
CA GLY A 82 17.06 -15.80 0.86
C GLY A 82 18.19 -16.07 -0.13
N ASP A 83 18.30 -15.25 -1.18
CA ASP A 83 19.39 -15.36 -2.16
C ASP A 83 20.77 -15.25 -1.48
N GLY A 84 21.59 -16.29 -1.67
CA GLY A 84 22.91 -16.41 -1.08
C GLY A 84 23.90 -15.33 -1.53
N ASP A 85 23.72 -14.73 -2.70
CA ASP A 85 24.56 -13.65 -3.21
C ASP A 85 24.31 -12.33 -2.46
N LEU A 86 23.18 -12.21 -1.76
CA LEU A 86 22.82 -11.06 -0.93
C LEU A 86 23.30 -11.19 0.52
N ASN A 87 24.00 -12.28 0.85
CA ASN A 87 24.61 -12.45 2.16
C ASN A 87 25.78 -11.50 2.39
N GLN A 88 26.15 -11.36 3.66
CA GLN A 88 27.39 -10.67 4.01
C GLN A 88 28.61 -11.42 3.46
N GLU A 89 29.59 -10.67 3.00
CA GLU A 89 30.89 -11.19 2.61
C GLU A 89 31.64 -11.73 3.85
N MET A 90 32.41 -12.79 3.64
CA MET A 90 33.23 -13.44 4.67
C MET A 90 34.70 -13.29 4.33
N ASN A 91 35.51 -12.83 5.28
CA ASN A 91 36.97 -12.92 5.21
C ASN A 91 37.42 -14.19 5.94
N GLY A 92 37.47 -15.29 5.20
CA GLY A 92 37.63 -16.63 5.79
C GLY A 92 36.40 -17.01 6.60
N THR A 93 36.54 -17.19 7.91
CA THR A 93 35.43 -17.48 8.84
C THR A 93 34.90 -16.23 9.54
N ILE A 94 35.47 -15.05 9.24
CA ILE A 94 35.13 -13.79 9.90
C ILE A 94 34.17 -13.00 9.01
N PRO A 95 32.94 -12.71 9.46
CA PRO A 95 32.00 -11.92 8.68
C PRO A 95 32.44 -10.45 8.61
N THR A 96 32.41 -9.86 7.41
CA THR A 96 32.77 -8.44 7.20
C THR A 96 31.67 -7.48 7.66
N GLY A 97 30.45 -8.00 7.84
CA GLY A 97 29.27 -7.21 8.16
C GLY A 97 28.73 -6.41 6.98
N ARG A 98 29.14 -6.71 5.74
CA ARG A 98 28.74 -5.98 4.52
C ARG A 98 28.41 -6.96 3.40
N ARG A 99 27.42 -6.64 2.55
CA ARG A 99 27.18 -7.40 1.32
C ARG A 99 28.32 -7.19 0.33
N ALA A 100 28.61 -8.20 -0.48
CA ALA A 100 29.54 -8.06 -1.59
C ALA A 100 29.16 -6.85 -2.47
N GLY A 101 30.16 -6.07 -2.89
CA GLY A 101 29.94 -4.85 -3.68
C GLY A 101 29.47 -3.62 -2.89
N THR A 102 29.27 -3.72 -1.57
CA THR A 102 28.98 -2.54 -0.72
C THR A 102 30.29 -1.85 -0.33
N PRO A 103 30.48 -0.55 -0.63
CA PRO A 103 31.70 0.17 -0.25
C PRO A 103 31.91 0.19 1.27
N ASP A 104 33.17 0.17 1.70
CA ASP A 104 33.54 0.23 3.13
C ASP A 104 33.05 1.49 3.85
N SER A 105 32.79 2.56 3.10
CA SER A 105 32.26 3.82 3.62
C SER A 105 30.73 3.83 3.78
N SER A 106 30.03 2.77 3.37
CA SER A 106 28.59 2.64 3.49
C SER A 106 28.16 2.48 4.96
N SER A 107 27.05 3.10 5.33
CA SER A 107 26.40 2.88 6.63
C SER A 107 25.60 1.57 6.68
N ARG A 108 25.31 0.96 5.53
CA ARG A 108 24.58 -0.31 5.44
C ARG A 108 25.46 -1.46 5.91
N ARG A 109 25.15 -2.01 7.08
CA ARG A 109 25.90 -3.11 7.70
C ARG A 109 24.94 -4.11 8.34
N PHE A 110 25.36 -5.37 8.38
CA PHE A 110 24.67 -6.42 9.13
C PHE A 110 24.92 -6.33 10.63
N PHE A 111 26.01 -5.67 11.02
CA PHE A 111 26.32 -5.46 12.43
C PHE A 111 25.81 -4.13 12.94
N HIS A 112 25.45 -4.18 14.21
CA HIS A 112 25.04 -3.04 14.97
C HIS A 112 26.21 -2.13 15.38
N SER A 113 25.98 -0.82 15.50
CA SER A 113 27.00 0.16 15.88
C SER A 113 27.56 -0.02 17.30
N LEU A 114 26.75 -0.55 18.23
CA LEU A 114 27.16 -0.86 19.60
C LEU A 114 27.74 -2.28 19.75
N GLY A 115 27.95 -3.00 18.64
CA GLY A 115 28.40 -4.38 18.63
C GLY A 115 27.28 -5.42 18.75
N GLY A 116 27.67 -6.69 18.72
CA GLY A 116 26.76 -7.84 18.64
C GLY A 116 26.77 -8.50 17.27
N GLY A 117 26.33 -9.77 17.21
CA GLY A 117 26.20 -10.52 15.97
C GLY A 117 25.13 -9.94 15.05
N ALA A 118 25.15 -10.39 13.80
CA ALA A 118 24.05 -10.13 12.88
C ALA A 118 22.78 -10.83 13.38
N ILE A 119 21.63 -10.21 13.13
CA ILE A 119 20.31 -10.70 13.54
C ILE A 119 19.61 -11.27 12.31
N ASN A 120 18.89 -12.37 12.47
CA ASN A 120 18.13 -12.97 11.38
C ASN A 120 16.79 -12.24 11.20
N THR A 121 16.23 -12.30 10.00
CA THR A 121 14.84 -11.91 9.74
C THR A 121 13.86 -12.79 10.50
N THR A 122 12.66 -12.29 10.71
CA THR A 122 11.55 -13.08 11.25
C THR A 122 11.20 -14.24 10.31
N ALA A 123 10.93 -15.41 10.87
CA ALA A 123 10.53 -16.57 10.08
C ALA A 123 9.12 -16.34 9.50
N PRO A 124 8.82 -16.76 8.26
CA PRO A 124 7.51 -16.54 7.65
C PRO A 124 6.31 -17.04 8.48
N ALA A 125 6.49 -18.13 9.22
CA ALA A 125 5.47 -18.70 10.10
C ALA A 125 5.18 -17.88 11.37
N ASN A 126 6.06 -16.93 11.68
CA ASN A 126 5.98 -16.05 12.84
C ASN A 126 5.61 -14.62 12.45
N LEU A 127 5.41 -14.32 11.16
CA LEU A 127 4.95 -13.00 10.74
C LEU A 127 3.58 -12.70 11.33
N GLY A 128 3.41 -11.46 11.79
CA GLY A 128 2.16 -10.97 12.35
C GLY A 128 2.37 -10.28 13.69
N PRO A 129 1.31 -9.70 14.26
CA PRO A 129 1.40 -8.97 15.51
C PRO A 129 1.92 -9.87 16.63
N ASP A 130 3.09 -9.53 17.18
CA ASP A 130 3.58 -10.07 18.43
C ASP A 130 3.33 -9.07 19.56
N GLY A 131 3.18 -9.59 20.79
CA GLY A 131 3.14 -8.77 22.02
C GLY A 131 2.02 -7.72 22.20
N GLY A 132 1.24 -7.38 21.16
CA GLY A 132 0.37 -6.20 21.13
C GLY A 132 1.10 -4.91 20.72
N ASP A 133 2.35 -5.01 20.24
CA ASP A 133 3.11 -3.93 19.63
C ASP A 133 2.54 -3.58 18.24
N ARG A 134 2.89 -2.40 17.76
CA ARG A 134 2.78 -2.02 16.33
C ARG A 134 4.01 -1.22 16.00
N ASP A 135 5.13 -1.89 15.81
CA ASP A 135 6.44 -1.26 15.62
C ASP A 135 7.16 -1.71 14.35
N ASP A 136 6.73 -2.80 13.71
CA ASP A 136 7.23 -3.25 12.42
C ASP A 136 6.15 -3.43 11.33
N ILE A 137 6.56 -3.83 10.13
CA ILE A 137 5.67 -3.95 8.96
C ILE A 137 4.66 -5.10 9.12
N ASP A 138 5.03 -6.24 9.72
CA ASP A 138 4.16 -7.41 9.79
C ASP A 138 3.14 -7.38 10.93
N ASP A 139 3.28 -6.48 11.90
CA ASP A 139 2.24 -6.18 12.88
C ASP A 139 0.92 -5.69 12.26
N PHE A 140 0.99 -5.18 11.04
CA PHE A 140 -0.19 -4.73 10.31
C PHE A 140 -0.93 -5.87 9.61
N ILE A 141 -0.43 -7.11 9.63
CA ILE A 141 -1.15 -8.26 9.08
C ILE A 141 -2.48 -8.41 9.81
N THR A 142 -3.57 -8.32 9.06
CA THR A 142 -4.92 -8.47 9.60
C THR A 142 -5.60 -9.71 9.06
N VAL A 143 -6.39 -10.36 9.92
CA VAL A 143 -7.39 -11.33 9.48
C VAL A 143 -8.66 -10.54 9.19
N ALA A 144 -8.84 -10.09 7.94
CA ALA A 144 -10.03 -9.41 7.42
C ALA A 144 -10.79 -8.57 8.47
N THR A 145 -10.17 -7.49 8.96
CA THR A 145 -10.78 -6.62 9.98
C THR A 145 -11.58 -5.49 9.34
N THR A 146 -12.76 -5.21 9.88
CA THR A 146 -13.61 -4.08 9.48
C THR A 146 -12.95 -2.75 9.80
N ALA A 147 -12.48 -2.07 8.75
CA ALA A 147 -12.09 -0.65 8.66
C ALA A 147 -11.04 -0.11 9.65
N LEU A 148 -10.52 1.07 9.33
CA LEU A 148 -9.62 1.88 10.18
C LEU A 148 -10.28 2.10 11.55
N ILE A 149 -9.64 1.61 12.60
CA ILE A 149 -10.09 1.81 13.98
C ILE A 149 -9.51 3.13 14.48
N ASP A 150 -10.38 4.06 14.88
CA ASP A 150 -9.96 5.22 15.66
C ASP A 150 -9.44 4.75 17.02
N LEU A 151 -8.12 4.80 17.21
CA LEU A 151 -7.43 4.39 18.44
C LEU A 151 -7.75 5.30 19.65
N ASN A 152 -8.39 6.45 19.45
CA ASN A 152 -8.66 7.43 20.51
C ASN A 152 -10.10 7.42 21.07
N SER A 153 -10.98 6.53 20.60
CA SER A 153 -12.38 6.53 21.01
C SER A 153 -12.86 5.16 21.48
N THR A 154 -13.36 5.10 22.73
CA THR A 154 -14.08 3.93 23.29
C THR A 154 -15.49 3.74 22.71
N SER A 155 -15.84 4.47 21.66
CA SER A 155 -17.08 4.36 20.90
C SER A 155 -16.71 4.26 19.44
N THR A 156 -17.20 3.24 18.74
CA THR A 156 -17.03 2.99 17.30
C THR A 156 -17.73 4.06 16.45
N VAL A 157 -17.44 5.33 16.69
CA VAL A 157 -17.85 6.42 15.81
C VAL A 157 -16.92 6.34 14.62
N ILE A 158 -17.39 5.59 13.62
CA ILE A 158 -17.17 5.76 12.19
C ILE A 158 -16.15 6.88 11.87
N GLY A 159 -15.01 6.48 11.30
CA GLY A 159 -13.90 7.35 10.94
C GLY A 159 -14.21 8.43 9.88
N ASP A 160 -13.15 9.16 9.52
CA ASP A 160 -13.06 10.36 8.65
C ASP A 160 -13.50 10.15 7.18
N VAL A 161 -14.06 8.97 6.86
CA VAL A 161 -14.48 8.58 5.51
C VAL A 161 -16.00 8.61 5.36
N VAL A 162 -16.47 9.08 4.21
CA VAL A 162 -17.90 9.16 3.85
C VAL A 162 -18.46 7.74 3.62
N ASP A 163 -17.67 6.85 3.01
CA ASP A 163 -18.04 5.45 2.84
C ASP A 163 -17.73 4.59 4.08
N LYS A 164 -18.78 4.16 4.77
CA LYS A 164 -18.70 3.43 6.05
C LYS A 164 -18.69 1.91 5.89
N ASN A 165 -18.96 1.42 4.67
CA ASN A 165 -19.11 0.00 4.39
C ASN A 165 -17.84 -0.61 3.79
N ILE A 166 -16.69 0.05 3.98
CA ILE A 166 -15.37 -0.42 3.54
C ILE A 166 -14.75 -1.38 4.56
N THR A 167 -14.01 -2.36 4.09
CA THR A 167 -13.16 -3.28 4.87
C THR A 167 -11.77 -3.24 4.29
N ILE A 168 -10.75 -3.08 5.13
CA ILE A 168 -9.35 -3.02 4.72
C ILE A 168 -8.65 -4.26 5.30
N GLU A 169 -8.17 -5.11 4.40
CA GLU A 169 -7.35 -6.27 4.72
C GLU A 169 -5.90 -5.95 4.35
N VAL A 170 -4.97 -6.30 5.23
CA VAL A 170 -3.53 -6.13 5.03
C VAL A 170 -2.87 -7.50 5.07
N LYS A 171 -2.05 -7.78 4.07
CA LYS A 171 -1.24 -9.00 3.97
C LYS A 171 0.21 -8.63 3.79
N VAL A 172 1.08 -9.28 4.54
CA VAL A 172 2.53 -9.17 4.39
C VAL A 172 3.09 -10.56 4.11
N ASN A 173 3.93 -10.67 3.09
CA ASN A 173 4.57 -11.93 2.69
C ASN A 173 6.00 -11.65 2.23
N TYR A 174 6.88 -12.64 2.32
CA TYR A 174 8.16 -12.58 1.64
C TYR A 174 8.00 -12.84 0.13
N LEU A 175 8.81 -12.14 -0.65
CA LEU A 175 8.90 -12.26 -2.10
C LEU A 175 10.24 -12.87 -2.49
N ASP A 176 10.27 -13.59 -3.60
CA ASP A 176 11.52 -14.09 -4.17
C ASP A 176 12.47 -12.93 -4.52
N ASP A 177 13.64 -12.92 -3.90
CA ASP A 177 14.71 -11.96 -4.16
C ASP A 177 15.75 -12.50 -5.15
N THR A 178 15.55 -13.70 -5.70
CA THR A 178 16.41 -14.28 -6.73
C THR A 178 16.07 -13.71 -8.12
N PRO A 179 17.08 -13.30 -8.92
CA PRO A 179 16.85 -12.90 -10.30
C PRO A 179 16.29 -14.05 -11.14
N GLY A 180 15.37 -13.76 -12.06
CA GLY A 180 14.75 -14.75 -12.93
C GLY A 180 15.78 -15.50 -13.79
N GLY A 181 16.08 -16.75 -13.42
CA GLY A 181 16.99 -17.63 -14.16
C GLY A 181 18.47 -17.22 -14.14
N SER A 182 18.89 -16.39 -13.17
CA SER A 182 20.27 -15.92 -13.02
C SER A 182 20.64 -15.75 -11.54
N SER A 183 21.91 -15.42 -11.27
CA SER A 183 22.40 -15.01 -9.95
C SER A 183 22.96 -13.57 -10.02
N TYR A 184 23.06 -12.90 -8.87
CA TYR A 184 23.70 -11.58 -8.77
C TYR A 184 25.21 -11.66 -8.97
N ALA A 185 25.82 -12.79 -8.61
CA ALA A 185 27.23 -13.10 -8.80
C ALA A 185 27.56 -13.56 -10.24
N GLY A 186 27.41 -12.64 -11.20
CA GLY A 186 28.35 -12.50 -12.33
C GLY A 186 28.49 -13.63 -13.36
N THR A 187 27.52 -14.54 -13.53
CA THR A 187 27.54 -15.51 -14.65
C THR A 187 26.85 -15.00 -15.92
N SER A 188 26.04 -13.94 -15.80
CA SER A 188 25.29 -13.31 -16.89
C SER A 188 25.47 -11.79 -16.86
N ASN A 189 25.64 -11.17 -18.02
CA ASN A 189 25.61 -9.70 -18.16
C ASN A 189 24.16 -9.16 -18.18
N THR A 190 23.16 -10.04 -18.07
CA THR A 190 21.74 -9.70 -18.10
C THR A 190 21.11 -10.22 -16.81
N LEU A 191 20.63 -9.27 -16.02
CA LEU A 191 19.78 -9.55 -14.86
C LEU A 191 18.33 -9.46 -15.31
N THR A 192 17.59 -10.56 -15.22
CA THR A 192 16.14 -10.54 -15.37
C THR A 192 15.54 -10.35 -13.99
N TYR A 193 14.91 -9.20 -13.77
CA TYR A 193 14.21 -8.97 -12.51
C TYR A 193 12.93 -9.79 -12.48
N ASN A 194 12.67 -10.42 -11.34
CA ASN A 194 11.35 -10.99 -11.08
C ASN A 194 10.34 -9.85 -10.92
N THR A 195 9.08 -10.09 -11.29
CA THR A 195 8.01 -9.16 -10.95
C THR A 195 7.79 -9.24 -9.44
N PRO A 196 7.86 -8.12 -8.70
CA PRO A 196 7.90 -8.13 -7.25
C PRO A 196 6.56 -8.52 -6.61
N PHE A 197 5.57 -9.04 -7.34
CA PHE A 197 4.25 -9.37 -6.80
C PHE A 197 3.69 -10.72 -7.24
N ASP A 198 4.40 -11.47 -8.10
CA ASP A 198 3.86 -12.70 -8.68
C ASP A 198 4.35 -13.97 -7.96
N ASN A 199 5.41 -13.88 -7.15
CA ASN A 199 6.08 -15.03 -6.55
C ASN A 199 6.25 -14.86 -5.03
N ASN A 200 5.16 -15.11 -4.31
CA ASN A 200 5.23 -15.25 -2.84
C ASN A 200 5.94 -16.55 -2.49
N ILE A 201 6.88 -16.46 -1.57
CA ILE A 201 7.66 -17.60 -1.10
C ILE A 201 7.28 -17.93 0.35
N THR A 202 7.55 -19.17 0.75
CA THR A 202 7.26 -19.68 2.11
C THR A 202 8.49 -19.69 3.02
N ILE A 203 9.57 -19.05 2.54
CA ILE A 203 10.84 -18.86 3.24
C ILE A 203 11.10 -17.36 3.40
N ASP A 204 12.01 -16.98 4.29
CA ASP A 204 12.44 -15.59 4.43
C ASP A 204 13.29 -15.13 3.23
N SER A 205 13.24 -13.83 2.97
CA SER A 205 14.07 -13.17 1.95
C SER A 205 14.33 -11.71 2.32
N ASN A 206 15.01 -10.99 1.44
CA ASN A 206 15.29 -9.57 1.62
C ASN A 206 14.15 -8.65 1.15
N ILE A 207 13.00 -9.18 0.74
CA ILE A 207 11.88 -8.39 0.21
C ILE A 207 10.58 -8.82 0.88
N LYS A 208 9.91 -7.87 1.55
CA LYS A 208 8.55 -8.03 2.06
C LYS A 208 7.57 -7.32 1.12
N GLN A 209 6.53 -8.03 0.68
CA GLN A 209 5.34 -7.46 0.06
C GLN A 209 4.43 -6.91 1.15
N VAL A 210 3.84 -5.74 0.91
CA VAL A 210 2.69 -5.25 1.67
C VAL A 210 1.53 -5.10 0.69
N GLN A 211 0.49 -5.90 0.87
CA GLN A 211 -0.74 -5.82 0.11
C GLN A 211 -1.84 -5.27 0.98
N VAL A 212 -2.51 -4.23 0.50
CA VAL A 212 -3.71 -3.68 1.11
C VAL A 212 -4.87 -3.89 0.14
N ARG A 213 -5.86 -4.65 0.58
CA ARG A 213 -7.09 -4.91 -0.16
C ARG A 213 -8.25 -4.22 0.53
N LEU A 214 -8.86 -3.27 -0.17
CA LEU A 214 -10.08 -2.61 0.27
C LEU A 214 -11.28 -3.22 -0.47
N THR A 215 -12.22 -3.77 0.29
CA THR A 215 -13.50 -4.27 -0.23
C THR A 215 -14.66 -3.49 0.36
N THR A 216 -15.80 -3.46 -0.32
CA THR A 216 -17.05 -2.92 0.24
C THR A 216 -18.09 -4.02 0.47
N THR A 217 -18.98 -3.76 1.43
CA THR A 217 -20.15 -4.62 1.72
C THR A 217 -21.45 -4.07 1.12
N HIS A 218 -21.37 -3.08 0.23
CA HIS A 218 -22.52 -2.53 -0.48
C HIS A 218 -23.18 -3.58 -1.38
N THR A 219 -24.51 -3.52 -1.47
CA THR A 219 -25.29 -4.42 -2.32
C THR A 219 -25.50 -3.88 -3.73
N GLU A 220 -25.34 -2.57 -3.88
CA GLU A 220 -25.47 -1.78 -5.09
C GLU A 220 -24.20 -1.92 -5.93
N GLU A 221 -24.36 -2.31 -7.20
CA GLU A 221 -23.26 -2.59 -8.11
C GLU A 221 -22.32 -1.39 -8.27
N GLU A 222 -22.87 -0.17 -8.33
CA GLU A 222 -22.08 1.05 -8.51
C GLU A 222 -21.21 1.42 -7.30
N LEU A 223 -21.50 0.83 -6.13
CA LEU A 223 -20.78 1.05 -4.88
C LEU A 223 -19.88 -0.13 -4.49
N GLN A 224 -19.92 -1.23 -5.26
CA GLN A 224 -19.03 -2.36 -5.07
C GLN A 224 -17.60 -2.00 -5.49
N LYS A 225 -16.65 -2.22 -4.58
CA LYS A 225 -15.24 -1.90 -4.76
C LYS A 225 -14.41 -3.11 -4.33
N ASP A 226 -13.41 -3.44 -5.15
CA ASP A 226 -12.35 -4.38 -4.83
C ASP A 226 -11.04 -3.77 -5.32
N ILE A 227 -10.37 -3.04 -4.43
CA ILE A 227 -9.16 -2.30 -4.72
C ILE A 227 -8.00 -3.02 -4.05
N VAL A 228 -7.04 -3.48 -4.84
CA VAL A 228 -5.82 -4.10 -4.35
C VAL A 228 -4.65 -3.18 -4.67
N LEU A 229 -3.99 -2.69 -3.63
CA LEU A 229 -2.73 -1.98 -3.75
C LEU A 229 -1.60 -2.88 -3.25
N ASN A 230 -0.52 -2.94 -4.00
CA ASN A 230 0.67 -3.70 -3.64
C ASN A 230 1.85 -2.73 -3.54
N ALA A 231 2.62 -2.89 -2.48
CA ALA A 231 3.92 -2.27 -2.29
C ALA A 231 4.92 -3.31 -1.82
N PHE A 232 6.19 -2.93 -1.80
CA PHE A 232 7.25 -3.77 -1.26
C PHE A 232 8.22 -2.91 -0.45
N SER A 233 8.88 -3.55 0.51
CA SER A 233 9.96 -2.96 1.29
C SER A 233 11.14 -3.93 1.33
N CYS A 234 12.35 -3.38 1.21
CA CYS A 234 13.57 -4.18 1.09
C CYS A 234 14.43 -4.08 2.35
N ASN A 235 14.98 -5.21 2.78
CA ASN A 235 16.01 -5.30 3.80
C ASN A 235 17.33 -4.76 3.25
N ILE A 236 17.54 -3.46 3.39
CA ILE A 236 18.77 -2.76 2.96
C ILE A 236 19.45 -2.00 4.10
N GLY A 237 18.91 -2.07 5.31
CA GLY A 237 19.38 -1.34 6.50
C GLY A 237 19.28 0.17 6.36
N ALA A 238 19.74 0.91 7.38
CA ALA A 238 19.80 2.36 7.32
C ALA A 238 20.86 2.85 6.31
N TYR A 239 20.50 3.91 5.61
CA TYR A 239 21.43 4.68 4.80
C TYR A 239 21.59 6.08 5.39
N GLN A 240 22.84 6.55 5.48
CA GLN A 240 23.12 7.94 5.74
C GLN A 240 23.05 8.69 4.41
N LEU A 241 22.11 9.62 4.29
CA LEU A 241 22.09 10.55 3.17
C LEU A 241 23.38 11.37 3.19
N ARG A 242 24.22 11.20 2.18
CA ARG A 242 25.41 12.03 1.99
C ARG A 242 25.08 13.10 0.96
N GLN A 243 25.15 14.36 1.36
CA GLN A 243 25.02 15.48 0.43
C GLN A 243 26.20 15.44 -0.54
N ALA A 244 25.92 15.43 -1.84
CA ALA A 244 26.96 15.63 -2.84
C ALA A 244 27.49 17.05 -2.68
N VAL A 245 28.73 17.17 -2.21
CA VAL A 245 29.48 18.42 -2.31
C VAL A 245 30.02 18.42 -3.73
N PHE A 246 29.53 19.33 -4.55
CA PHE A 246 30.14 19.58 -5.87
C PHE A 246 31.47 20.30 -5.61
N GLU A 247 32.58 19.63 -5.93
CA GLU A 247 33.90 20.25 -6.04
C GLU A 247 34.06 20.94 -7.40
#